data_AF-A0A1H3HCK4-F1
#
_entry.id   AF-A0A1H3HCK4-F1
#
_cell.length_a   1.000
_cell.length_b   1.000
_cell.length_c   1.000
_cell.angle_alpha   90.00
_cell.angle_beta   90.00
_cell.angle_gamma   90.00
#
_symmetry.space_group_name_H-M   'P 1'
#
loop_
_entity.id
_entity.type
_entity.pdbx_description
1 polymer ?
#
loop_
_entity_poly.entity_id
_entity_poly.type
_entity_poly.pdbx_seq_one_letter_code
_entity_poly.pdbx_strand_id
1 'polypeptide(L)'
;MKSNILQLAQALVSDTPETSSTKTNDGIDLQPEATSPYKDLTFPLNVYAHALLLQEGRVDYLHYGLFQEGQTNLGMAQQYLTNLLLSRLPSAPCRILEVEVDLGTIFSLFTQKGYQVRGIVQDAQQIAQIHKRLGIQAQVTCQRLQDFEAPSGSFDVLLFQESSQDIEPLVIFNKGLDLLPDGGSLLIVDEFALGRVEASAEGLHLLSDLLALANRLGFELVEQLDLADMAAPTLAYWLRVTTLQRERLMNDLSLNAEYLAQLDEFNRKCQEKYACGRWGYALLHFKKKSNPTWRLRLLEENRAPDMLALFERIFGHSMSSAMWQWKYGGGRGRAIGVWRQNQLVAHYGGMTRKILFFGQPQTAVQIGDVMVDSKERSVLTKRGPFFLMAATFQEYFVGYGKSILTGYGFPNERAMRVAERLRLYTNVGDMSEFEWPALKGTPRWLTRLQAVDSSNIEEARIVTAIDECWQKMAEDLREALVGVRDWRYLRYRYLDHPHQRYQIVLIINRFDGKKRGLLVMRHDSESSEIMDLVAPLREIPLLIVHARRLAKINGCSKVFCRITENFAPCFITTGGIRKELEMAIPAPIWSDAPAAEMLHNRWWLMSGDTDFR
;
A
#
# COMPACT_ATOMS: atom_id res chain seq x y z
N MET A 1 -9.00 18.49 -2.16
CA MET A 1 -10.45 18.30 -1.84
C MET A 1 -11.02 17.02 -2.43
N LYS A 2 -10.55 16.58 -3.60
CA LYS A 2 -11.15 15.47 -4.37
C LYS A 2 -10.75 14.04 -3.95
N SER A 3 -9.56 13.79 -3.41
CA SER A 3 -9.21 12.43 -2.90
C SER A 3 -9.75 12.15 -1.50
N ASN A 4 -9.91 13.20 -0.71
CA ASN A 4 -10.58 13.17 0.59
C ASN A 4 -12.02 12.63 0.50
N ILE A 5 -12.63 12.72 -0.68
CA ILE A 5 -13.92 12.12 -1.06
C ILE A 5 -13.89 10.60 -0.96
N LEU A 6 -12.83 9.96 -1.43
CA LEU A 6 -12.73 8.49 -1.45
C LEU A 6 -12.54 7.93 -0.03
N GLN A 7 -11.77 8.62 0.82
CA GLN A 7 -11.55 8.21 2.21
C GLN A 7 -12.81 8.36 3.07
N LEU A 8 -13.56 9.46 2.91
CA LEU A 8 -14.87 9.64 3.54
C LEU A 8 -15.89 8.62 3.03
N ALA A 9 -15.98 8.41 1.71
CA ALA A 9 -16.90 7.43 1.12
C ALA A 9 -16.59 5.99 1.58
N GLN A 10 -15.32 5.61 1.69
CA GLN A 10 -14.91 4.29 2.21
C GLN A 10 -15.25 4.12 3.70
N ALA A 11 -15.06 5.16 4.52
CA ALA A 11 -15.45 5.14 5.94
C ALA A 11 -16.97 5.03 6.13
N LEU A 12 -17.76 5.67 5.24
CA LEU A 12 -19.23 5.64 5.24
C LEU A 12 -19.82 4.28 4.81
N VAL A 13 -19.13 3.55 3.92
CA VAL A 13 -19.58 2.22 3.45
C VAL A 13 -19.30 1.12 4.47
N SER A 14 -18.32 1.30 5.37
CA SER A 14 -18.00 0.30 6.41
C SER A 14 -18.98 0.24 7.59
N ASP A 15 -19.89 1.23 7.74
CA ASP A 15 -20.76 1.37 8.93
C ASP A 15 -22.27 1.24 8.66
N THR A 16 -22.70 0.79 7.47
CA THR A 16 -24.13 0.59 7.18
C THR A 16 -24.56 -0.89 7.20
N PRO A 17 -25.46 -1.31 8.10
CA PRO A 17 -26.18 -2.57 7.94
C PRO A 17 -27.23 -2.43 6.83
N GLU A 18 -27.31 -3.43 5.95
CA GLU A 18 -28.33 -3.55 4.92
C GLU A 18 -29.74 -3.49 5.54
N THR A 19 -30.49 -2.42 5.29
CA THR A 19 -31.92 -2.38 5.59
C THR A 19 -32.75 -2.39 4.32
N SER A 20 -33.53 -3.45 4.18
CA SER A 20 -34.53 -3.71 3.15
C SER A 20 -35.61 -2.63 3.09
N SER A 21 -35.92 -2.16 1.88
CA SER A 21 -37.02 -1.24 1.60
C SER A 21 -38.39 -1.92 1.69
N THR A 22 -39.28 -1.44 2.56
CA THR A 22 -40.73 -1.63 2.44
C THR A 22 -41.39 -0.29 2.10
N LYS A 23 -42.14 -0.27 1.00
CA LYS A 23 -42.95 0.87 0.55
C LYS A 23 -44.26 0.92 1.33
N THR A 24 -44.64 2.11 1.79
CA THR A 24 -46.05 2.48 2.00
C THR A 24 -46.24 3.93 1.53
N ASN A 25 -47.18 4.10 0.59
CA ASN A 25 -47.72 5.36 0.13
C ASN A 25 -48.52 6.02 1.27
N ASP A 26 -48.37 7.34 1.44
CA ASP A 26 -49.49 8.24 1.69
C ASP A 26 -49.11 9.65 1.24
N GLY A 27 -50.05 10.29 0.53
CA GLY A 27 -49.84 11.53 -0.18
C GLY A 27 -50.00 12.77 0.69
N ILE A 28 -49.10 13.73 0.50
CA ILE A 28 -49.31 15.15 0.74
C ILE A 28 -48.64 15.90 -0.42
N ASP A 29 -49.43 16.72 -1.10
CA ASP A 29 -49.03 17.60 -2.20
C ASP A 29 -48.16 18.74 -1.63
N LEU A 30 -46.84 18.59 -1.76
CA LEU A 30 -45.85 19.63 -1.51
C LEU A 30 -45.32 20.10 -2.87
N GLN A 31 -45.30 21.44 -3.06
CA GLN A 31 -44.65 22.09 -4.21
C GLN A 31 -43.28 21.46 -4.48
N PRO A 32 -42.84 21.31 -5.74
CA PRO A 32 -41.57 20.66 -6.03
C PRO A 32 -40.45 21.44 -5.35
N GLU A 33 -39.94 20.91 -4.24
CA GLU A 33 -38.71 21.40 -3.61
C GLU A 33 -37.66 21.45 -4.71
N ALA A 34 -37.11 22.64 -4.96
CA ALA A 34 -36.13 22.84 -6.00
C ALA A 34 -34.87 22.04 -5.66
N THR A 35 -34.82 20.80 -6.12
CA THR A 35 -33.68 19.90 -5.95
C THR A 35 -32.40 20.58 -6.45
N SER A 36 -31.33 20.50 -5.66
CA SER A 36 -30.06 21.14 -6.00
C SER A 36 -29.58 20.72 -7.39
N PRO A 37 -29.09 21.66 -8.24
CA PRO A 37 -28.50 21.31 -9.54
C PRO A 37 -27.19 20.51 -9.42
N TYR A 38 -26.70 20.29 -8.19
CA TYR A 38 -25.48 19.54 -7.88
C TYR A 38 -25.76 18.26 -7.10
N LYS A 39 -27.03 17.86 -6.93
CA LYS A 39 -27.42 16.67 -6.16
C LYS A 39 -26.72 15.39 -6.64
N ASP A 40 -26.53 15.27 -7.94
CA ASP A 40 -25.95 14.10 -8.58
C ASP A 40 -24.41 14.06 -8.55
N LEU A 41 -23.74 15.09 -8.00
CA LEU A 41 -22.30 15.01 -7.76
C LEU A 41 -22.01 14.03 -6.61
N THR A 42 -20.91 13.30 -6.71
CA THR A 42 -20.48 12.39 -5.64
C THR A 42 -20.21 13.16 -4.34
N PHE A 43 -20.71 12.66 -3.22
CA PHE A 43 -20.41 13.21 -1.90
C PHE A 43 -18.91 13.14 -1.59
N PRO A 44 -18.28 14.19 -1.00
CA PRO A 44 -18.86 15.47 -0.55
C PRO A 44 -18.91 16.62 -1.58
N LEU A 45 -18.61 16.41 -2.88
CA LEU A 45 -18.63 17.51 -3.86
C LEU A 45 -20.01 18.13 -4.04
N ASN A 46 -21.09 17.33 -3.95
CA ASN A 46 -22.46 17.86 -3.96
C ASN A 46 -22.70 18.84 -2.81
N VAL A 47 -22.21 18.55 -1.61
CA VAL A 47 -22.31 19.41 -0.43
C VAL A 47 -21.53 20.70 -0.64
N TYR A 48 -20.26 20.61 -1.07
CA TYR A 48 -19.44 21.81 -1.30
C TYR A 48 -19.98 22.69 -2.42
N ALA A 49 -20.42 22.10 -3.53
CA ALA A 49 -21.04 22.82 -4.64
C ALA A 49 -22.34 23.51 -4.21
N HIS A 50 -23.23 22.79 -3.52
CA HIS A 50 -24.49 23.39 -3.05
C HIS A 50 -24.26 24.46 -1.98
N ALA A 51 -23.32 24.24 -1.06
CA ALA A 51 -22.93 25.22 -0.06
C ALA A 51 -22.41 26.52 -0.70
N LEU A 52 -21.59 26.43 -1.75
CA LEU A 52 -21.15 27.58 -2.53
C LEU A 52 -22.30 28.28 -3.25
N LEU A 53 -23.23 27.53 -3.84
CA LEU A 53 -24.42 28.10 -4.47
C LEU A 53 -25.25 28.90 -3.46
N LEU A 54 -25.46 28.37 -2.26
CA LEU A 54 -26.22 29.02 -1.20
C LEU A 54 -25.51 30.26 -0.64
N GLN A 55 -24.18 30.20 -0.49
CA GLN A 55 -23.40 31.23 0.19
C GLN A 55 -22.92 32.35 -0.75
N GLU A 56 -22.52 32.00 -1.97
CA GLU A 56 -21.91 32.93 -2.94
C GLU A 56 -22.75 33.12 -4.22
N GLY A 57 -23.90 32.41 -4.33
CA GLY A 57 -24.84 32.55 -5.45
C GLY A 57 -24.41 31.88 -6.75
N ARG A 58 -23.19 31.32 -6.82
CA ARG A 58 -22.64 30.63 -7.98
C ARG A 58 -21.57 29.60 -7.59
N VAL A 59 -21.23 28.72 -8.52
CA VAL A 59 -20.22 27.66 -8.33
C VAL A 59 -19.32 27.61 -9.55
N ASP A 60 -18.17 28.27 -9.46
CA ASP A 60 -17.19 28.31 -10.54
C ASP A 60 -16.13 27.20 -10.37
N TYR A 61 -15.76 26.87 -9.14
CA TYR A 61 -14.65 25.96 -8.82
C TYR A 61 -14.96 25.07 -7.61
N LEU A 62 -14.46 23.83 -7.60
CA LEU A 62 -14.54 22.89 -6.47
C LEU A 62 -13.14 22.43 -5.99
N HIS A 63 -12.21 23.38 -5.97
CA HIS A 63 -10.86 23.19 -5.44
C HIS A 63 -10.59 24.17 -4.27
N TYR A 64 -9.46 24.03 -3.59
CA TYR A 64 -9.03 24.94 -2.53
C TYR A 64 -8.86 26.38 -3.04
N GLY A 65 -9.14 27.34 -2.17
CA GLY A 65 -8.85 28.75 -2.40
C GLY A 65 -7.51 29.13 -1.80
N LEU A 66 -6.76 29.99 -2.48
CA LEU A 66 -5.58 30.65 -1.93
C LEU A 66 -5.98 32.01 -1.35
N PHE A 67 -6.21 32.05 -0.05
CA PHE A 67 -6.65 33.24 0.66
C PHE A 67 -5.49 34.24 0.84
N GLN A 68 -5.65 35.42 0.25
CA GLN A 68 -4.79 36.56 0.52
C GLN A 68 -5.19 37.22 1.85
N GLU A 69 -4.31 38.04 2.43
CA GLU A 69 -4.58 38.74 3.70
C GLU A 69 -5.91 39.51 3.67
N GLY A 70 -6.76 39.28 4.67
CA GLY A 70 -8.08 39.91 4.78
C GLY A 70 -9.16 39.38 3.83
N GLN A 71 -8.84 38.45 2.92
CA GLN A 71 -9.83 37.82 2.05
C GLN A 71 -10.71 36.83 2.83
N THR A 72 -12.01 36.81 2.57
CA THR A 72 -12.96 35.87 3.22
C THR A 72 -13.88 35.16 2.23
N ASN A 73 -13.88 35.58 0.97
CA ASN A 73 -14.65 34.98 -0.11
C ASN A 73 -13.84 33.85 -0.77
N LEU A 74 -14.42 32.65 -0.84
CA LEU A 74 -13.74 31.48 -1.38
C LEU A 74 -13.61 31.57 -2.90
N GLY A 75 -14.63 32.08 -3.61
CA GLY A 75 -14.56 32.25 -5.06
C GLY A 75 -13.39 33.14 -5.53
N MET A 76 -13.09 34.22 -4.81
CA MET A 76 -11.95 35.10 -5.08
C MET A 76 -10.61 34.40 -4.78
N ALA A 77 -10.55 33.63 -3.69
CA ALA A 77 -9.37 32.84 -3.34
C ALA A 77 -9.11 31.72 -4.38
N GLN A 78 -10.16 31.08 -4.89
CA GLN A 78 -10.10 30.10 -5.98
C GLN A 78 -9.64 30.76 -7.29
N GLN A 79 -10.18 31.94 -7.63
CA GLN A 79 -9.74 32.71 -8.79
C GLN A 79 -8.26 33.09 -8.71
N TYR A 80 -7.76 33.42 -7.50
CA TYR A 80 -6.35 33.70 -7.30
C TYR A 80 -5.46 32.50 -7.64
N LEU A 81 -5.86 31.29 -7.23
CA LEU A 81 -5.17 30.06 -7.64
C LEU A 81 -5.17 29.86 -9.15
N THR A 82 -6.31 30.07 -9.81
CA THR A 82 -6.41 30.00 -11.28
C THR A 82 -5.49 31.00 -11.98
N ASN A 83 -5.37 32.21 -11.45
CA ASN A 83 -4.45 33.22 -11.98
C ASN A 83 -2.99 32.85 -11.77
N LEU A 84 -2.64 32.26 -10.61
CA LEU A 84 -1.32 31.73 -10.35
C LEU A 84 -0.95 30.64 -11.37
N LEU A 85 -1.85 29.67 -11.61
CA LEU A 85 -1.67 28.64 -12.63
C LEU A 85 -1.44 29.22 -14.03
N LEU A 86 -2.30 30.16 -14.46
CA LEU A 86 -2.16 30.85 -15.75
C LEU A 86 -0.78 31.51 -15.92
N SER A 87 -0.25 32.09 -14.86
CA SER A 87 1.06 32.77 -14.89
C SER A 87 2.26 31.81 -15.03
N ARG A 88 2.06 30.51 -14.83
CA ARG A 88 3.09 29.46 -14.95
C ARG A 88 3.00 28.65 -16.24
N LEU A 89 1.91 28.81 -17.00
CA LEU A 89 1.78 28.18 -18.30
C LEU A 89 2.72 28.84 -19.33
N PRO A 90 3.26 28.06 -20.29
CA PRO A 90 3.92 28.63 -21.47
C PRO A 90 2.97 29.55 -22.24
N SER A 91 3.51 30.49 -23.05
CA SER A 91 2.68 31.36 -23.88
C SER A 91 1.84 30.57 -24.90
N ALA A 92 0.59 30.97 -25.12
CA ALA A 92 -0.25 30.42 -26.18
C ALA A 92 0.30 30.74 -27.59
N PRO A 93 0.06 29.89 -28.62
CA PRO A 93 -0.66 28.61 -28.54
C PRO A 93 0.22 27.51 -27.90
N CYS A 94 -0.37 26.76 -26.97
CA CYS A 94 0.29 25.67 -26.25
C CYS A 94 -0.74 24.54 -26.03
N ARG A 95 -0.31 23.28 -26.18
CA ARG A 95 -1.18 22.10 -26.05
C ARG A 95 -1.17 21.60 -24.62
N ILE A 96 -2.34 21.58 -23.99
CA ILE A 96 -2.51 21.23 -22.58
C ILE A 96 -3.39 19.99 -22.48
N LEU A 97 -2.93 18.98 -21.73
CA LEU A 97 -3.80 17.94 -21.21
C LEU A 97 -4.16 18.32 -19.77
N GLU A 98 -5.44 18.60 -19.53
CA GLU A 98 -6.00 18.83 -18.20
C GLU A 98 -6.56 17.50 -17.66
N VAL A 99 -6.06 17.06 -16.50
CA VAL A 99 -6.43 15.79 -15.87
C VAL A 99 -7.44 16.06 -14.74
N GLU A 100 -8.62 15.45 -14.83
CA GLU A 100 -9.81 15.65 -13.99
C GLU A 100 -10.39 17.08 -14.08
N VAL A 101 -10.90 17.41 -15.27
CA VAL A 101 -11.53 18.68 -15.65
C VAL A 101 -12.80 18.99 -14.84
N ASP A 102 -12.62 19.39 -13.58
CA ASP A 102 -13.64 19.72 -12.56
C ASP A 102 -15.06 20.07 -13.07
N LEU A 103 -15.43 21.35 -13.06
CA LEU A 103 -16.68 21.85 -13.64
C LEU A 103 -16.47 22.46 -15.04
N GLY A 104 -15.28 22.28 -15.64
CA GLY A 104 -14.93 22.83 -16.94
C GLY A 104 -14.53 24.31 -16.99
N THR A 105 -14.51 25.01 -15.84
CA THR A 105 -14.23 26.45 -15.79
C THR A 105 -12.82 26.80 -16.29
N ILE A 106 -11.80 26.04 -15.86
CA ILE A 106 -10.41 26.25 -16.25
C ILE A 106 -10.19 25.88 -17.71
N PHE A 107 -10.71 24.74 -18.15
CA PHE A 107 -10.75 24.34 -19.56
C PHE A 107 -11.28 25.47 -20.47
N SER A 108 -12.42 26.08 -20.10
CA SER A 108 -13.04 27.17 -20.86
C SER A 108 -12.15 28.42 -20.88
N LEU A 109 -11.62 28.81 -19.72
CA LEU A 109 -10.74 29.97 -19.58
C LEU A 109 -9.48 29.82 -20.44
N PHE A 110 -8.83 28.65 -20.42
CA PHE A 110 -7.64 28.38 -21.21
C PHE A 110 -7.96 28.40 -22.71
N THR A 111 -9.06 27.79 -23.13
CA THR A 111 -9.49 27.83 -24.53
C THR A 111 -9.71 29.27 -25.01
N GLN A 112 -10.37 30.11 -24.20
CA GLN A 112 -10.57 31.55 -24.50
C GLN A 112 -9.26 32.35 -24.56
N LYS A 113 -8.23 31.93 -23.81
CA LYS A 113 -6.89 32.53 -23.84
C LYS A 113 -6.02 32.04 -25.00
N GLY A 114 -6.55 31.19 -25.88
CA GLY A 114 -5.88 30.70 -27.10
C GLY A 114 -5.07 29.41 -26.91
N TYR A 115 -5.24 28.71 -25.79
CA TYR A 115 -4.63 27.39 -25.58
C TYR A 115 -5.40 26.28 -26.31
N GLN A 116 -4.68 25.21 -26.68
CA GLN A 116 -5.28 24.00 -27.23
C GLN A 116 -5.44 22.99 -26.09
N VAL A 117 -6.63 22.94 -25.49
CA VAL A 117 -6.88 22.13 -24.29
C VAL A 117 -7.62 20.85 -24.65
N ARG A 118 -7.13 19.73 -24.14
CA ARG A 118 -7.84 18.46 -24.10
C ARG A 118 -8.06 18.06 -22.65
N GLY A 119 -9.26 17.63 -22.34
CA GLY A 119 -9.67 17.23 -21.00
C GLY A 119 -9.89 15.74 -20.86
N ILE A 120 -9.52 15.18 -19.71
CA ILE A 120 -9.94 13.85 -19.29
C ILE A 120 -10.58 13.90 -17.90
N VAL A 121 -11.57 13.05 -17.68
CA VAL A 121 -12.27 12.90 -16.41
C VAL A 121 -12.58 11.41 -16.22
N GLN A 122 -12.39 10.88 -15.02
CA GLN A 122 -12.70 9.48 -14.74
C GLN A 122 -14.18 9.22 -14.45
N ASP A 123 -14.87 10.22 -13.88
CA ASP A 123 -16.29 10.10 -13.47
C ASP A 123 -17.24 10.46 -14.62
N ALA A 124 -18.01 9.47 -15.07
CA ALA A 124 -19.03 9.63 -16.09
C ALA A 124 -20.15 10.61 -15.69
N GLN A 125 -20.45 10.75 -14.39
CA GLN A 125 -21.47 11.68 -13.90
C GLN A 125 -21.01 13.15 -14.04
N GLN A 126 -19.72 13.44 -13.81
CA GLN A 126 -19.15 14.77 -14.02
C GLN A 126 -19.21 15.21 -15.49
N ILE A 127 -19.08 14.29 -16.44
CA ILE A 127 -19.12 14.62 -17.87
C ILE A 127 -20.46 15.22 -18.31
N ALA A 128 -21.57 14.74 -17.76
CA ALA A 128 -22.88 15.31 -18.06
C ALA A 128 -22.93 16.80 -17.65
N GLN A 129 -22.37 17.13 -16.49
CA GLN A 129 -22.32 18.50 -15.99
C GLN A 129 -21.35 19.39 -16.79
N ILE A 130 -20.19 18.84 -17.19
CA ILE A 130 -19.22 19.54 -18.03
C ILE A 130 -19.83 19.84 -19.40
N HIS A 131 -20.49 18.88 -20.04
CA HIS A 131 -21.16 19.09 -21.32
C HIS A 131 -22.33 20.07 -21.23
N LYS A 132 -23.04 20.13 -20.09
CA LYS A 132 -24.07 21.15 -19.85
C LYS A 132 -23.47 22.56 -19.80
N ARG A 133 -22.23 22.72 -19.30
CA ARG A 133 -21.55 24.01 -19.19
C ARG A 133 -20.76 24.41 -20.45
N LEU A 134 -20.05 23.46 -21.07
CA LEU A 134 -19.12 23.70 -22.18
C LEU A 134 -19.69 23.34 -23.55
N GLY A 135 -20.80 22.62 -23.60
CA GLY A 135 -21.33 22.00 -24.82
C GLY A 135 -20.64 20.68 -25.16
N ILE A 136 -21.33 19.84 -25.93
CA ILE A 136 -20.89 18.49 -26.33
C ILE A 136 -19.65 18.53 -27.27
N GLN A 137 -19.35 19.69 -27.86
CA GLN A 137 -18.19 19.88 -28.74
C GLN A 137 -16.87 20.08 -27.97
N ALA A 138 -16.91 20.23 -26.65
CA ALA A 138 -15.71 20.35 -25.83
C ALA A 138 -14.86 19.07 -25.93
N GLN A 139 -13.55 19.20 -26.05
CA GLN A 139 -12.63 18.05 -26.15
C GLN A 139 -12.36 17.40 -24.79
N VAL A 140 -13.43 17.04 -24.06
CA VAL A 140 -13.37 16.36 -22.76
C VAL A 140 -13.88 14.93 -22.94
N THR A 141 -13.19 13.97 -22.34
CA THR A 141 -13.44 12.54 -22.56
C THR A 141 -13.45 11.75 -21.24
N CYS A 142 -14.30 10.72 -21.17
CA CYS A 142 -14.39 9.82 -20.01
C CYS A 142 -13.28 8.77 -20.07
N GLN A 143 -12.19 8.98 -19.35
CA GLN A 143 -11.09 8.02 -19.29
C GLN A 143 -10.14 8.34 -18.14
N ARG A 144 -9.58 7.29 -17.55
CA ARG A 144 -8.51 7.42 -16.55
C ARG A 144 -7.19 7.77 -17.25
N LEU A 145 -6.31 8.47 -16.54
CA LEU A 145 -5.00 8.83 -17.08
C LEU A 145 -4.19 7.58 -17.51
N GLN A 146 -4.23 6.47 -16.75
CA GLN A 146 -3.51 5.26 -17.12
C GLN A 146 -3.93 4.67 -18.48
N ASP A 147 -5.19 4.86 -18.87
CA ASP A 147 -5.75 4.32 -20.11
C ASP A 147 -5.66 5.32 -21.27
N PHE A 148 -5.33 6.58 -20.99
CA PHE A 148 -5.26 7.62 -22.01
C PHE A 148 -4.10 7.39 -22.98
N GLU A 149 -4.39 7.30 -24.28
CA GLU A 149 -3.39 7.14 -25.33
C GLU A 149 -3.37 8.32 -26.31
N ALA A 150 -2.16 8.77 -26.64
CA ALA A 150 -1.89 9.74 -27.68
C ALA A 150 -0.46 9.53 -28.22
N PRO A 151 -0.14 10.03 -29.43
CA PRO A 151 1.23 10.02 -29.95
C PRO A 151 2.21 10.67 -28.96
N SER A 152 3.47 10.25 -29.00
CA SER A 152 4.47 10.81 -28.10
C SER A 152 4.70 12.31 -28.37
N GLY A 153 4.79 13.12 -27.31
CA GLY A 153 4.95 14.58 -27.44
C GLY A 153 3.69 15.31 -27.91
N SER A 154 2.51 14.73 -27.71
CA SER A 154 1.22 15.35 -28.09
C SER A 154 0.86 16.59 -27.28
N PHE A 155 1.46 16.77 -26.09
CA PHE A 155 1.15 17.87 -25.18
C PHE A 155 2.42 18.59 -24.74
N ASP A 156 2.34 19.91 -24.60
CA ASP A 156 3.43 20.73 -24.10
C ASP A 156 3.34 20.87 -22.56
N VAL A 157 2.12 20.73 -22.01
CA VAL A 157 1.81 20.74 -20.58
C VAL A 157 0.88 19.59 -20.20
N LEU A 158 1.22 18.86 -19.13
CA LEU A 158 0.28 18.07 -18.35
C LEU A 158 -0.08 18.85 -17.08
N LEU A 159 -1.37 19.10 -16.86
CA LEU A 159 -1.86 19.85 -15.71
C LEU A 159 -2.68 18.95 -14.78
N PHE A 160 -2.26 18.92 -13.52
CA PHE A 160 -2.95 18.29 -12.41
C PHE A 160 -3.30 19.36 -11.38
N GLN A 161 -4.59 19.62 -11.17
CA GLN A 161 -5.05 20.51 -10.12
C GLN A 161 -6.00 19.74 -9.21
N GLU A 162 -5.52 19.41 -8.03
CA GLU A 162 -6.21 18.55 -7.06
C GLU A 162 -6.71 17.23 -7.67
N SER A 163 -5.93 16.70 -8.60
CA SER A 163 -6.22 15.47 -9.34
C SER A 163 -5.10 14.46 -9.27
N SER A 164 -3.96 14.79 -8.63
CA SER A 164 -2.84 13.88 -8.51
C SER A 164 -2.98 12.92 -7.32
N GLN A 165 -3.77 13.30 -6.31
CA GLN A 165 -3.95 12.56 -5.05
C GLN A 165 -4.39 11.10 -5.25
N ASP A 166 -5.32 10.85 -6.17
CA ASP A 166 -5.85 9.50 -6.45
C ASP A 166 -5.13 8.78 -7.61
N ILE A 167 -4.13 9.41 -8.22
CA ILE A 167 -3.37 8.84 -9.32
C ILE A 167 -2.01 8.41 -8.79
N GLU A 168 -1.66 7.16 -9.09
CA GLU A 168 -0.36 6.62 -8.70
C GLU A 168 0.79 7.49 -9.25
N PRO A 169 1.75 7.94 -8.43
CA PRO A 169 2.84 8.80 -8.91
C PRO A 169 3.64 8.16 -10.06
N LEU A 170 3.79 6.84 -10.04
CA LEU A 170 4.39 6.09 -11.15
C LEU A 170 3.61 6.24 -12.46
N VAL A 171 2.27 6.30 -12.41
CA VAL A 171 1.43 6.56 -13.60
C VAL A 171 1.62 7.99 -14.08
N ILE A 172 1.57 8.98 -13.18
CA ILE A 172 1.76 10.40 -13.49
C ILE A 172 3.05 10.61 -14.29
N PHE A 173 4.18 10.16 -13.76
CA PHE A 173 5.47 10.40 -14.40
C PHE A 173 5.71 9.53 -15.63
N ASN A 174 5.22 8.28 -15.68
CA ASN A 174 5.31 7.49 -16.92
C ASN A 174 4.48 8.11 -18.05
N LYS A 175 3.27 8.59 -17.76
CA LYS A 175 2.45 9.30 -18.76
C LYS A 175 3.08 10.62 -19.15
N GLY A 176 3.70 11.35 -18.22
CA GLY A 176 4.53 12.50 -18.54
C GLY A 176 5.66 12.16 -19.52
N LEU A 177 6.37 11.05 -19.31
CA LEU A 177 7.42 10.62 -20.22
C LEU A 177 6.91 10.25 -21.61
N ASP A 178 5.71 9.70 -21.70
CA ASP A 178 5.13 9.25 -22.96
C ASP A 178 4.53 10.44 -23.74
N LEU A 179 3.84 11.36 -23.05
CA LEU A 179 3.02 12.41 -23.65
C LEU A 179 3.72 13.76 -23.84
N LEU A 180 4.75 14.07 -23.05
CA LEU A 180 5.49 15.34 -23.14
C LEU A 180 6.71 15.22 -24.07
N PRO A 181 7.04 16.27 -24.85
CA PRO A 181 8.34 16.39 -25.49
C PRO A 181 9.45 16.67 -24.45
N ASP A 182 10.70 16.57 -24.85
CA ASP A 182 11.81 17.04 -24.02
C ASP A 182 11.65 18.55 -23.74
N GLY A 183 11.79 18.95 -22.48
CA GLY A 183 11.50 20.30 -22.01
C GLY A 183 10.03 20.59 -21.72
N GLY A 184 9.11 19.67 -22.04
CA GLY A 184 7.68 19.77 -21.74
C GLY A 184 7.41 19.85 -20.23
N SER A 185 6.31 20.50 -19.85
CA SER A 185 5.99 20.81 -18.45
C SER A 185 4.98 19.84 -17.85
N LEU A 186 5.21 19.44 -16.61
CA LEU A 186 4.25 18.75 -15.76
C LEU A 186 4.01 19.63 -14.54
N LEU A 187 2.78 20.14 -14.42
CA LEU A 187 2.35 21.03 -13.34
C LEU A 187 1.40 20.28 -12.41
N ILE A 188 1.72 20.27 -11.12
CA ILE A 188 0.86 19.71 -10.08
C ILE A 188 0.58 20.82 -9.08
N VAL A 189 -0.69 21.08 -8.79
CA VAL A 189 -1.10 21.91 -7.65
C VAL A 189 -2.04 21.11 -6.78
N ASP A 190 -1.59 20.77 -5.58
CA ASP A 190 -2.27 19.77 -4.78
C ASP A 190 -1.91 19.82 -3.28
N GLU A 191 -2.64 19.05 -2.50
CA GLU A 191 -2.32 18.72 -1.11
C GLU A 191 -1.32 17.56 -1.05
N PHE A 192 -0.37 17.63 -0.13
CA PHE A 192 0.64 16.60 0.09
C PHE A 192 0.80 16.28 1.58
N ALA A 193 1.15 15.03 1.88
CA ALA A 193 1.75 14.73 3.18
C ALA A 193 3.19 15.27 3.19
N LEU A 194 3.57 15.90 4.29
CA LEU A 194 4.92 16.41 4.57
C LEU A 194 5.68 15.52 5.57
N GLY A 195 4.95 14.72 6.34
CA GLY A 195 5.50 13.71 7.24
C GLY A 195 4.41 12.76 7.72
N ARG A 196 4.81 11.52 8.02
CA ARG A 196 3.89 10.45 8.46
C ARG A 196 4.46 9.78 9.70
N VAL A 197 3.61 9.57 10.70
CA VAL A 197 4.02 9.03 12.01
C VAL A 197 3.10 7.91 12.51
N GLU A 198 1.93 7.76 11.88
CA GLU A 198 0.94 6.77 12.25
C GLU A 198 1.10 5.52 11.37
N ALA A 199 0.85 4.34 11.92
CA ALA A 199 0.90 3.09 11.16
C ALA A 199 -0.33 2.88 10.24
N SER A 200 -1.40 3.65 10.46
CA SER A 200 -2.58 3.68 9.61
C SER A 200 -2.25 4.26 8.24
N ALA A 201 -2.99 3.85 7.21
CA ALA A 201 -2.83 4.43 5.88
C ALA A 201 -3.28 5.90 5.85
N GLU A 202 -2.44 6.78 5.30
CA GLU A 202 -2.75 8.18 5.02
C GLU A 202 -2.89 8.36 3.50
N GLY A 203 -3.88 9.13 3.05
CA GLY A 203 -4.28 9.17 1.63
C GLY A 203 -3.42 10.03 0.71
N LEU A 204 -2.76 11.06 1.24
CA LEU A 204 -1.99 11.99 0.41
C LEU A 204 -0.59 11.47 0.12
N HIS A 205 -0.11 11.64 -1.12
CA HIS A 205 1.28 11.35 -1.49
C HIS A 205 2.25 12.10 -0.58
N LEU A 206 3.30 11.41 -0.11
CA LEU A 206 4.38 12.06 0.61
C LEU A 206 5.22 12.89 -0.36
N LEU A 207 5.34 14.20 -0.10
CA LEU A 207 5.99 15.14 -1.02
C LEU A 207 7.42 14.73 -1.34
N SER A 208 8.20 14.34 -0.33
CA SER A 208 9.59 13.89 -0.52
C SER A 208 9.70 12.68 -1.44
N ASP A 209 8.81 11.69 -1.30
CA ASP A 209 8.80 10.48 -2.13
C ASP A 209 8.41 10.83 -3.58
N LEU A 210 7.44 11.72 -3.77
CA LEU A 210 7.02 12.19 -5.10
C LEU A 210 8.15 12.94 -5.82
N LEU A 211 8.84 13.86 -5.12
CA LEU A 211 9.99 14.59 -5.67
C LEU A 211 11.15 13.65 -6.02
N ALA A 212 11.44 12.67 -5.15
CA ALA A 212 12.47 11.67 -5.39
C ALA A 212 12.15 10.81 -6.62
N LEU A 213 10.90 10.39 -6.78
CA LEU A 213 10.44 9.63 -7.93
C LEU A 213 10.50 10.45 -9.23
N ALA A 214 10.09 11.72 -9.20
CA ALA A 214 10.16 12.62 -10.35
C ALA A 214 11.60 12.68 -10.90
N ASN A 215 12.56 12.97 -10.02
CA ASN A 215 13.98 13.02 -10.35
C ASN A 215 14.50 11.67 -10.87
N ARG A 216 14.08 10.57 -10.24
CA ARG A 216 14.44 9.21 -10.66
C ARG A 216 13.96 8.90 -12.09
N LEU A 217 12.81 9.43 -12.48
CA LEU A 217 12.18 9.22 -13.79
C LEU A 217 12.56 10.29 -14.83
N GLY A 218 13.55 11.14 -14.54
CA GLY A 218 14.08 12.09 -15.53
C GLY A 218 13.35 13.43 -15.60
N PHE A 219 12.57 13.77 -14.57
CA PHE A 219 11.98 15.10 -14.40
C PHE A 219 12.85 15.97 -13.49
N GLU A 220 12.97 17.24 -13.86
CA GLU A 220 13.65 18.27 -13.07
C GLU A 220 12.60 19.19 -12.46
N LEU A 221 12.62 19.34 -11.14
CA LEU A 221 11.81 20.32 -10.42
C LEU A 221 12.40 21.72 -10.69
N VAL A 222 11.63 22.58 -11.37
CA VAL A 222 12.04 23.94 -11.71
C VAL A 222 11.41 24.99 -10.79
N GLU A 223 10.28 24.68 -10.16
CA GLU A 223 9.64 25.54 -9.16
C GLU A 223 8.90 24.67 -8.15
N GLN A 224 9.01 25.03 -6.87
CA GLN A 224 8.17 24.53 -5.79
C GLN A 224 7.73 25.72 -4.96
N LEU A 225 6.42 25.96 -4.91
CA LEU A 225 5.82 26.98 -4.06
C LEU A 225 5.05 26.30 -2.94
N ASP A 226 5.38 26.65 -1.70
CA ASP A 226 4.54 26.34 -0.55
C ASP A 226 3.38 27.33 -0.50
N LEU A 227 2.18 26.80 -0.47
CA LEU A 227 0.91 27.51 -0.49
C LEU A 227 0.03 27.11 0.70
N ALA A 228 0.57 26.36 1.68
CA ALA A 228 -0.19 25.79 2.78
C ALA A 228 -0.94 26.85 3.60
N ASP A 229 -0.27 27.94 3.98
CA ASP A 229 -0.87 29.02 4.78
C ASP A 229 -2.02 29.73 4.05
N MET A 230 -1.94 29.84 2.72
CA MET A 230 -2.98 30.44 1.89
C MET A 230 -4.13 29.46 1.65
N ALA A 231 -3.85 28.16 1.56
CA ALA A 231 -4.83 27.12 1.26
C ALA A 231 -5.63 26.68 2.50
N ALA A 232 -4.98 26.53 3.66
CA ALA A 232 -5.57 26.03 4.89
C ALA A 232 -6.86 26.74 5.33
N PRO A 233 -7.05 28.07 5.16
CA PRO A 233 -8.30 28.75 5.47
C PRO A 233 -9.54 28.21 4.72
N THR A 234 -9.35 27.49 3.62
CA THR A 234 -10.44 26.77 2.92
C THR A 234 -11.18 25.82 3.86
N LEU A 235 -10.48 25.11 4.74
CA LEU A 235 -11.09 24.15 5.68
C LEU A 235 -11.96 24.87 6.72
N ALA A 236 -11.49 26.00 7.23
CA ALA A 236 -12.26 26.85 8.14
C ALA A 236 -13.49 27.45 7.44
N TYR A 237 -13.36 27.82 6.16
CA TYR A 237 -14.49 28.26 5.35
C TYR A 237 -15.55 27.16 5.25
N TRP A 238 -15.16 25.92 4.93
CA TRP A 238 -16.10 24.81 4.82
C TRP A 238 -16.83 24.55 6.12
N LEU A 239 -16.10 24.39 7.24
CA LEU A 239 -16.70 24.17 8.56
C LEU A 239 -17.73 25.24 8.93
N ARG A 240 -17.44 26.51 8.60
CA ARG A 240 -18.35 27.62 8.83
C ARG A 240 -19.61 27.51 7.96
N VAL A 241 -19.46 27.29 6.65
CA VAL A 241 -20.58 27.31 5.71
C VAL A 241 -21.45 26.07 5.82
N THR A 242 -20.87 24.88 6.01
CA THR A 242 -21.63 23.64 6.24
C THR A 242 -22.46 23.72 7.52
N THR A 243 -21.92 24.38 8.56
CA THR A 243 -22.68 24.66 9.79
C THR A 243 -23.80 25.66 9.54
N LEU A 244 -23.52 26.78 8.87
CA LEU A 244 -24.50 27.84 8.61
C LEU A 244 -25.67 27.36 7.74
N GLN A 245 -25.40 26.55 6.73
CA GLN A 245 -26.37 26.10 5.73
C GLN A 245 -26.92 24.69 6.03
N ARG A 246 -26.69 24.14 7.23
CA ARG A 246 -26.90 22.73 7.55
C ARG A 246 -28.30 22.21 7.21
N GLU A 247 -29.35 22.90 7.65
CA GLU A 247 -30.74 22.50 7.39
C GLU A 247 -31.05 22.47 5.89
N ARG A 248 -30.60 23.48 5.14
CA ARG A 248 -30.79 23.55 3.69
C ARG A 248 -30.00 22.47 2.96
N LEU A 249 -28.76 22.21 3.37
CA LEU A 249 -27.95 21.13 2.79
C LEU A 249 -28.62 19.76 3.01
N MET A 250 -29.18 19.52 4.18
CA MET A 250 -29.91 18.27 4.47
C MET A 250 -31.16 18.13 3.60
N ASN A 251 -31.99 19.17 3.50
CA ASN A 251 -33.23 19.12 2.75
C ASN A 251 -32.96 19.03 1.23
N ASP A 252 -32.20 19.98 0.68
CA ASP A 252 -32.03 20.14 -0.77
C ASP A 252 -31.23 18.98 -1.41
N LEU A 253 -30.35 18.33 -0.64
CA LEU A 253 -29.55 17.17 -1.08
C LEU A 253 -30.09 15.83 -0.56
N SER A 254 -31.12 15.84 0.29
CA SER A 254 -31.67 14.64 0.94
C SER A 254 -30.62 13.87 1.76
N LEU A 255 -29.79 14.59 2.52
CA LEU A 255 -28.74 14.03 3.38
C LEU A 255 -29.21 13.91 4.83
N ASN A 256 -28.75 12.87 5.54
CA ASN A 256 -28.96 12.79 6.98
C ASN A 256 -27.94 13.65 7.75
N ALA A 257 -28.21 13.95 9.02
CA ALA A 257 -27.33 14.77 9.86
C ALA A 257 -25.96 14.11 10.12
N GLU A 258 -25.88 12.79 10.05
CA GLU A 258 -24.68 12.01 10.30
C GLU A 258 -23.63 12.22 9.20
N TYR A 259 -24.02 12.23 7.91
CA TYR A 259 -23.11 12.51 6.79
C TYR A 259 -22.42 13.87 6.95
N LEU A 260 -23.16 14.91 7.34
CA LEU A 260 -22.59 16.25 7.54
C LEU A 260 -21.71 16.31 8.78
N ALA A 261 -22.08 15.62 9.87
CA ALA A 261 -21.24 15.54 11.07
C ALA A 261 -19.90 14.83 10.78
N GLN A 262 -19.92 13.76 9.99
CA GLN A 262 -18.70 13.07 9.56
C GLN A 262 -17.85 13.94 8.63
N LEU A 263 -18.46 14.73 7.75
CA LEU A 263 -17.75 15.69 6.90
C LEU A 263 -17.06 16.79 7.73
N ASP A 264 -17.75 17.32 8.74
CA ASP A 264 -17.17 18.33 9.63
C ASP A 264 -16.01 17.76 10.46
N GLU A 265 -16.16 16.53 10.97
CA GLU A 265 -15.08 15.82 11.66
C GLU A 265 -13.87 15.59 10.76
N PHE A 266 -14.11 15.18 9.52
CA PHE A 266 -13.07 15.03 8.52
C PHE A 266 -12.32 16.34 8.25
N ASN A 267 -13.05 17.45 8.02
CA ASN A 267 -12.44 18.76 7.77
C ASN A 267 -11.63 19.26 8.98
N ARG A 268 -12.09 18.99 10.22
CA ARG A 268 -11.33 19.30 11.45
C ARG A 268 -10.02 18.53 11.53
N LYS A 269 -10.04 17.23 11.26
CA LYS A 269 -8.81 16.41 11.19
C LYS A 269 -7.83 16.92 10.13
N CYS A 270 -8.34 17.33 8.97
CA CYS A 270 -7.50 17.96 7.95
C CYS A 270 -6.86 19.25 8.50
N GLN A 271 -7.64 20.11 9.15
CA GLN A 271 -7.16 21.38 9.72
C GLN A 271 -6.06 21.15 10.76
N GLU A 272 -6.21 20.14 11.62
CA GLU A 272 -5.18 19.75 12.60
C GLU A 272 -3.89 19.30 11.91
N LYS A 273 -3.99 18.53 10.82
CA LYS A 273 -2.81 18.07 10.06
C LYS A 273 -2.07 19.20 9.36
N TYR A 274 -2.78 20.20 8.84
CA TYR A 274 -2.17 21.44 8.36
C TYR A 274 -1.50 22.20 9.52
N ALA A 275 -2.19 22.37 10.64
CA ALA A 275 -1.69 23.13 11.79
C ALA A 275 -0.43 22.51 12.42
N CYS A 276 -0.30 21.18 12.42
CA CYS A 276 0.89 20.49 12.90
C CYS A 276 1.96 20.27 11.80
N GLY A 277 1.80 20.84 10.60
CA GLY A 277 2.75 20.73 9.50
C GLY A 277 2.90 19.32 8.92
N ARG A 278 1.94 18.42 9.16
CA ARG A 278 1.94 17.07 8.56
C ARG A 278 1.38 17.08 7.14
N TRP A 279 0.47 18.00 6.85
CA TRP A 279 -0.07 18.24 5.51
C TRP A 279 0.33 19.63 5.04
N GLY A 280 0.47 19.77 3.72
CA GLY A 280 0.75 21.04 3.06
C GLY A 280 0.03 21.12 1.72
N TYR A 281 0.03 22.31 1.12
CA TYR A 281 -0.50 22.56 -0.22
C TYR A 281 0.61 23.18 -1.04
N ALA A 282 0.91 22.65 -2.23
CA ALA A 282 2.03 23.12 -3.02
C ALA A 282 1.74 23.16 -4.52
N LEU A 283 2.40 24.10 -5.20
CA LEU A 283 2.58 24.07 -6.65
C LEU A 283 3.94 23.49 -6.96
N LEU A 284 3.97 22.44 -7.77
CA LEU A 284 5.16 21.77 -8.28
C LEU A 284 5.20 21.92 -9.80
N HIS A 285 6.28 22.51 -10.31
CA HIS A 285 6.56 22.58 -11.74
C HIS A 285 7.76 21.71 -12.07
N PHE A 286 7.52 20.67 -12.87
CA PHE A 286 8.56 19.83 -13.41
C PHE A 286 8.75 20.06 -14.90
N LYS A 287 10.00 19.93 -15.38
CA LYS A 287 10.31 19.77 -16.80
C LYS A 287 10.82 18.37 -17.08
N LYS A 288 10.37 17.78 -18.18
CA LYS A 288 10.95 16.53 -18.70
C LYS A 288 12.37 16.81 -19.20
N LYS A 289 13.38 16.37 -18.46
CA LYS A 289 14.79 16.62 -18.78
C LYS A 289 15.38 15.55 -19.69
N SER A 290 14.97 14.31 -19.49
CA SER A 290 15.50 13.17 -20.23
C SER A 290 14.52 12.02 -20.28
N ASN A 291 14.65 11.16 -21.29
CA ASN A 291 13.95 9.89 -21.33
C ASN A 291 14.84 8.79 -20.72
N PRO A 292 14.53 8.27 -19.52
CA PRO A 292 15.39 7.29 -18.87
C PRO A 292 15.42 5.97 -19.66
N THR A 293 16.58 5.32 -19.69
CA THR A 293 16.77 4.02 -20.33
C THR A 293 15.86 2.94 -19.74
N TRP A 294 15.60 3.04 -18.44
CA TRP A 294 14.77 2.11 -17.69
C TRP A 294 13.46 2.79 -17.27
N ARG A 295 12.33 2.08 -17.46
CA ARG A 295 11.02 2.49 -16.99
C ARG A 295 10.63 1.69 -15.76
N LEU A 296 10.21 2.38 -14.70
CA LEU A 296 9.69 1.76 -13.48
C LEU A 296 8.18 1.64 -13.60
N ARG A 297 7.63 0.48 -13.27
CA ARG A 297 6.18 0.24 -13.26
C ARG A 297 5.81 -0.65 -12.08
N LEU A 298 4.60 -0.44 -11.56
CA LEU A 298 3.96 -1.46 -10.71
C LEU A 298 3.75 -2.72 -11.56
N LEU A 299 4.04 -3.88 -10.98
CA LEU A 299 3.82 -5.14 -11.66
C LEU A 299 2.54 -5.78 -11.13
N GLU A 300 1.48 -5.64 -11.92
CA GLU A 300 0.16 -6.20 -11.64
C GLU A 300 0.09 -7.70 -11.98
N GLU A 301 -0.96 -8.38 -11.49
CA GLU A 301 -1.17 -9.82 -11.72
C GLU A 301 -1.27 -10.18 -13.21
N ASN A 302 -1.80 -9.28 -14.05
CA ASN A 302 -1.89 -9.46 -15.51
C ASN A 302 -0.50 -9.51 -16.20
N ARG A 303 0.57 -9.08 -15.53
CA ARG A 303 1.97 -9.13 -16.00
C ARG A 303 2.75 -10.30 -15.38
N ALA A 304 2.07 -11.26 -14.75
CA ALA A 304 2.70 -12.49 -14.27
C ALA A 304 3.56 -13.21 -15.33
N PRO A 305 3.15 -13.31 -16.62
CA PRO A 305 3.98 -13.97 -17.65
C PRO A 305 5.37 -13.34 -17.82
N ASP A 306 5.47 -12.01 -17.77
CA ASP A 306 6.74 -11.28 -17.88
C ASP A 306 7.66 -11.57 -16.70
N MET A 307 7.09 -11.66 -15.49
CA MET A 307 7.81 -12.02 -14.26
C MET A 307 8.34 -13.47 -14.33
N LEU A 308 7.48 -14.41 -14.73
CA LEU A 308 7.84 -15.83 -14.85
C LEU A 308 8.95 -16.05 -15.89
N ALA A 309 8.89 -15.35 -17.02
CA ALA A 309 9.94 -15.39 -18.04
C ALA A 309 11.27 -14.81 -17.55
N LEU A 310 11.24 -13.75 -16.74
CA LEU A 310 12.44 -13.22 -16.07
C LEU A 310 12.99 -14.21 -15.03
N PHE A 311 12.11 -14.83 -14.25
CA PHE A 311 12.47 -15.82 -13.24
C PHE A 311 13.20 -17.01 -13.85
N GLU A 312 12.63 -17.63 -14.88
CA GLU A 312 13.23 -18.77 -15.57
C GLU A 312 14.61 -18.42 -16.15
N ARG A 313 14.73 -17.23 -16.75
CA ARG A 313 15.99 -16.75 -17.32
C ARG A 313 17.10 -16.55 -16.28
N ILE A 314 16.75 -16.15 -15.05
CA ILE A 314 17.73 -15.83 -13.99
C ILE A 314 18.09 -17.06 -13.15
N PHE A 315 17.10 -17.89 -12.81
CA PHE A 315 17.29 -19.04 -11.92
C PHE A 315 17.51 -20.35 -12.68
N GLY A 316 17.24 -20.40 -13.99
CA GLY A 316 17.46 -21.58 -14.82
C GLY A 316 16.41 -22.68 -14.65
N HIS A 317 15.32 -22.39 -13.95
CA HIS A 317 14.16 -23.29 -13.83
C HIS A 317 12.86 -22.47 -13.77
N SER A 318 11.75 -23.05 -14.17
CA SER A 318 10.45 -22.39 -14.18
C SER A 318 9.78 -22.38 -12.81
N MET A 319 8.95 -21.37 -12.56
CA MET A 319 8.00 -21.33 -11.46
C MET A 319 6.62 -21.69 -12.02
N SER A 320 5.93 -22.65 -11.39
CA SER A 320 4.58 -23.01 -11.83
C SER A 320 3.57 -21.90 -11.50
N SER A 321 2.50 -21.77 -12.30
CA SER A 321 1.43 -20.81 -12.04
C SER A 321 0.78 -21.01 -10.66
N ALA A 322 0.68 -22.25 -10.18
CA ALA A 322 0.17 -22.56 -8.85
C ALA A 322 1.10 -22.01 -7.74
N MET A 323 2.42 -22.12 -7.92
CA MET A 323 3.39 -21.54 -6.98
C MET A 323 3.35 -20.01 -6.99
N TRP A 324 3.23 -19.42 -8.18
CA TRP A 324 3.08 -17.98 -8.33
C TRP A 324 1.81 -17.46 -7.64
N GLN A 325 0.66 -18.10 -7.88
CA GLN A 325 -0.61 -17.74 -7.27
C GLN A 325 -0.58 -17.92 -5.74
N TRP A 326 0.07 -18.99 -5.29
CA TRP A 326 0.28 -19.24 -3.87
C TRP A 326 1.11 -18.10 -3.25
N LYS A 327 2.22 -17.67 -3.85
CA LYS A 327 3.05 -16.53 -3.37
C LYS A 327 2.36 -15.17 -3.47
N TYR A 328 1.96 -14.77 -4.68
CA TYR A 328 1.62 -13.39 -5.04
C TYR A 328 0.13 -13.13 -5.23
N GLY A 329 -0.67 -14.17 -5.50
CA GLY A 329 -2.07 -14.01 -5.85
C GLY A 329 -2.96 -13.49 -4.72
N GLY A 330 -4.23 -13.20 -5.05
CA GLY A 330 -5.23 -12.78 -4.07
C GLY A 330 -4.88 -11.47 -3.38
N GLY A 331 -4.22 -10.56 -4.11
CA GLY A 331 -3.82 -9.25 -3.59
C GLY A 331 -2.71 -9.27 -2.54
N ARG A 332 -1.97 -10.39 -2.37
CA ARG A 332 -0.84 -10.49 -1.42
C ARG A 332 0.47 -9.97 -2.00
N GLY A 333 0.65 -10.09 -3.31
CA GLY A 333 1.87 -9.70 -4.00
C GLY A 333 2.00 -8.18 -4.15
N ARG A 334 3.21 -7.68 -3.94
CA ARG A 334 3.62 -6.32 -4.29
C ARG A 334 4.90 -6.40 -5.09
N ALA A 335 4.99 -5.65 -6.18
CA ALA A 335 6.16 -5.71 -7.04
C ALA A 335 6.39 -4.41 -7.81
N ILE A 336 7.67 -4.06 -7.93
CA ILE A 336 8.15 -3.06 -8.88
C ILE A 336 8.93 -3.78 -9.97
N GLY A 337 8.56 -3.51 -11.22
CA GLY A 337 9.26 -3.98 -12.42
C GLY A 337 10.10 -2.87 -13.03
N VAL A 338 11.27 -3.24 -13.53
CA VAL A 338 12.12 -2.37 -14.36
C VAL A 338 12.09 -2.88 -15.78
N TRP A 339 11.68 -2.01 -16.69
CA TRP A 339 11.52 -2.31 -18.10
C TRP A 339 12.57 -1.58 -18.92
N ARG A 340 13.17 -2.28 -19.86
CA ARG A 340 13.94 -1.68 -20.94
C ARG A 340 13.15 -1.92 -22.22
N GLN A 341 12.65 -0.85 -22.82
CA GLN A 341 11.65 -0.94 -23.89
C GLN A 341 10.45 -1.80 -23.43
N ASN A 342 10.16 -2.91 -24.10
CA ASN A 342 9.05 -3.82 -23.78
C ASN A 342 9.51 -5.11 -23.09
N GLN A 343 10.74 -5.16 -22.55
CA GLN A 343 11.24 -6.32 -21.82
C GLN A 343 11.42 -6.00 -20.33
N LEU A 344 10.88 -6.87 -19.47
CA LEU A 344 11.16 -6.86 -18.04
C LEU A 344 12.60 -7.35 -17.80
N VAL A 345 13.44 -6.47 -17.24
CA VAL A 345 14.87 -6.73 -16.99
C VAL A 345 15.22 -6.78 -15.50
N ALA A 346 14.34 -6.28 -14.63
CA ALA A 346 14.49 -6.45 -13.19
C ALA A 346 13.13 -6.48 -12.49
N HIS A 347 13.10 -7.12 -11.32
CA HIS A 347 11.91 -7.30 -10.50
C HIS A 347 12.29 -7.24 -9.02
N TYR A 348 11.50 -6.51 -8.25
CA TYR A 348 11.60 -6.46 -6.79
C TYR A 348 10.26 -6.87 -6.21
N GLY A 349 10.17 -8.12 -5.76
CA GLY A 349 8.94 -8.72 -5.26
C GLY A 349 8.86 -8.72 -3.73
N GLY A 350 7.63 -8.69 -3.24
CA GLY A 350 7.32 -8.90 -1.84
C GLY A 350 5.93 -9.49 -1.66
N MET A 351 5.74 -10.19 -0.55
CA MET A 351 4.48 -10.81 -0.18
C MET A 351 4.04 -10.24 1.16
N THR A 352 2.80 -9.74 1.23
CA THR A 352 2.27 -9.21 2.49
C THR A 352 2.10 -10.31 3.53
N ARG A 353 2.37 -9.96 4.79
CA ARG A 353 2.28 -10.83 5.96
C ARG A 353 1.61 -10.05 7.07
N LYS A 354 0.58 -10.64 7.69
CA LYS A 354 0.02 -10.12 8.93
C LYS A 354 1.01 -10.40 10.06
N ILE A 355 1.28 -9.39 10.87
CA ILE A 355 2.20 -9.49 12.00
C ILE A 355 1.56 -8.89 13.26
N LEU A 356 2.10 -9.24 14.41
CA LEU A 356 2.01 -8.44 15.62
C LEU A 356 3.32 -7.64 15.74
N PHE A 357 3.21 -6.33 15.73
CA PHE A 357 4.29 -5.37 15.96
C PHE A 357 4.19 -4.91 17.40
N PHE A 358 4.99 -5.50 18.30
CA PHE A 358 4.87 -5.28 19.75
C PHE A 358 3.43 -5.48 20.28
N GLY A 359 2.83 -6.61 19.91
CA GLY A 359 1.45 -6.95 20.25
C GLY A 359 0.38 -6.25 19.40
N GLN A 360 0.72 -5.21 18.62
CA GLN A 360 -0.25 -4.49 17.79
C GLN A 360 -0.40 -5.11 16.40
N PRO A 361 -1.63 -5.39 15.91
CA PRO A 361 -1.84 -5.91 14.57
C PRO A 361 -1.33 -4.94 13.49
N GLN A 362 -0.41 -5.42 12.66
CA GLN A 362 0.15 -4.65 11.55
C GLN A 362 0.34 -5.55 10.32
N THR A 363 0.70 -4.92 9.18
CA THR A 363 1.11 -5.65 7.98
C THR A 363 2.58 -5.38 7.70
N ALA A 364 3.36 -6.43 7.49
CA ALA A 364 4.71 -6.36 6.97
C ALA A 364 4.78 -6.95 5.56
N VAL A 365 5.90 -6.73 4.88
CA VAL A 365 6.21 -7.39 3.62
C VAL A 365 7.43 -8.29 3.76
N GLN A 366 7.28 -9.54 3.36
CA GLN A 366 8.39 -10.46 3.19
C GLN A 366 8.93 -10.25 1.77
N ILE A 367 10.15 -9.72 1.64
CA ILE A 367 10.81 -9.52 0.35
C ILE A 367 11.29 -10.86 -0.21
N GLY A 368 11.00 -11.11 -1.49
CA GLY A 368 11.32 -12.34 -2.20
C GLY A 368 11.49 -12.14 -3.70
N ASP A 369 12.11 -13.11 -4.36
CA ASP A 369 12.31 -13.14 -5.82
C ASP A 369 12.87 -11.81 -6.41
N VAL A 370 13.87 -11.23 -5.75
CA VAL A 370 14.57 -10.02 -6.22
C VAL A 370 15.54 -10.39 -7.34
N MET A 371 15.34 -9.79 -8.51
CA MET A 371 15.94 -10.23 -9.76
C MET A 371 16.44 -9.05 -10.58
N VAL A 372 17.64 -9.17 -11.14
CA VAL A 372 18.21 -8.24 -12.12
C VAL A 372 18.90 -9.07 -13.18
N ASP A 373 18.54 -8.85 -14.44
CA ASP A 373 19.15 -9.51 -15.58
C ASP A 373 20.67 -9.28 -15.58
N SER A 374 21.42 -10.35 -15.87
CA SER A 374 22.89 -10.34 -15.84
C SER A 374 23.51 -9.22 -16.70
N LYS A 375 22.87 -8.87 -17.83
CA LYS A 375 23.33 -7.81 -18.73
C LYS A 375 23.22 -6.40 -18.15
N GLU A 376 22.33 -6.22 -17.18
CA GLU A 376 22.03 -4.92 -16.55
C GLU A 376 22.62 -4.82 -15.12
N ARG A 377 23.15 -5.94 -14.60
CA ARG A 377 23.60 -6.10 -13.20
C ARG A 377 24.92 -5.37 -12.87
N SER A 378 25.66 -4.89 -13.87
CA SER A 378 26.94 -4.18 -13.69
C SER A 378 26.80 -2.75 -13.15
N VAL A 379 25.60 -2.17 -13.22
CA VAL A 379 25.34 -0.80 -12.77
C VAL A 379 24.98 -0.80 -11.27
N LEU A 380 25.99 -0.84 -10.39
CA LEU A 380 25.82 -0.82 -8.93
C LEU A 380 25.82 0.63 -8.37
N THR A 381 25.07 1.51 -9.00
CA THR A 381 24.97 2.93 -8.61
C THR A 381 23.54 3.28 -8.20
N LYS A 382 23.32 4.48 -7.66
CA LYS A 382 21.97 5.03 -7.40
C LYS A 382 21.15 5.29 -8.68
N ARG A 383 21.64 4.87 -9.84
CA ARG A 383 20.92 4.92 -11.12
C ARG A 383 20.69 3.53 -11.70
N GLY A 384 21.23 2.47 -11.10
CA GLY A 384 21.11 1.11 -11.61
C GLY A 384 19.76 0.47 -11.28
N PRO A 385 19.33 -0.54 -12.06
CA PRO A 385 18.01 -1.17 -11.92
C PRO A 385 17.67 -1.60 -10.49
N PHE A 386 18.63 -2.22 -9.77
CA PHE A 386 18.43 -2.65 -8.39
C PHE A 386 18.05 -1.51 -7.45
N PHE A 387 18.82 -0.41 -7.48
CA PHE A 387 18.51 0.74 -6.64
C PHE A 387 17.17 1.36 -7.03
N LEU A 388 16.93 1.54 -8.33
CA LEU A 388 15.70 2.14 -8.85
C LEU A 388 14.47 1.40 -8.34
N MET A 389 14.44 0.08 -8.44
CA MET A 389 13.30 -0.72 -7.97
C MET A 389 13.22 -0.80 -6.45
N ALA A 390 14.34 -0.98 -5.73
CA ALA A 390 14.33 -1.12 -4.27
C ALA A 390 13.92 0.17 -3.54
N ALA A 391 14.45 1.33 -3.98
CA ALA A 391 14.07 2.64 -3.43
C ALA A 391 12.59 2.94 -3.72
N THR A 392 12.17 2.77 -4.99
CA THR A 392 10.76 2.98 -5.39
C THR A 392 9.82 2.04 -4.63
N PHE A 393 10.20 0.78 -4.41
CA PHE A 393 9.38 -0.17 -3.66
C PHE A 393 9.16 0.30 -2.22
N GLN A 394 10.21 0.78 -1.55
CA GLN A 394 10.09 1.28 -0.18
C GLN A 394 9.27 2.58 -0.11
N GLU A 395 9.59 3.56 -0.96
CA GLU A 395 8.83 4.82 -1.09
C GLU A 395 7.36 4.58 -1.43
N TYR A 396 7.04 3.54 -2.18
CA TYR A 396 5.66 3.28 -2.56
C TYR A 396 4.91 2.43 -1.53
N PHE A 397 5.50 1.35 -1.04
CA PHE A 397 4.79 0.37 -0.22
C PHE A 397 5.05 0.47 1.28
N VAL A 398 6.24 0.89 1.73
CA VAL A 398 6.71 0.63 3.10
C VAL A 398 6.87 1.92 3.91
N GLY A 399 6.31 1.95 5.12
CA GLY A 399 6.49 3.03 6.09
C GLY A 399 5.21 3.47 6.78
N TYR A 400 5.33 4.45 7.68
CA TYR A 400 4.18 5.13 8.28
C TYR A 400 3.28 5.73 7.18
N GLY A 401 1.99 5.82 7.45
CA GLY A 401 1.00 6.30 6.49
C GLY A 401 0.73 5.34 5.33
N LYS A 402 1.28 4.11 5.31
CA LYS A 402 1.12 3.14 4.22
C LYS A 402 0.48 1.84 4.72
N SER A 403 -0.01 1.04 3.77
CA SER A 403 -0.66 -0.25 4.09
C SER A 403 0.31 -1.32 4.62
N ILE A 404 1.63 -1.11 4.47
CA ILE A 404 2.69 -1.98 4.97
C ILE A 404 3.63 -1.14 5.82
N LEU A 405 3.73 -1.48 7.11
CA LEU A 405 4.50 -0.70 8.08
C LEU A 405 6.01 -0.92 7.93
N THR A 406 6.43 -2.17 7.76
CA THR A 406 7.84 -2.55 7.67
C THR A 406 8.02 -3.78 6.78
N GLY A 407 9.27 -4.20 6.55
CA GLY A 407 9.58 -5.39 5.77
C GLY A 407 10.73 -6.19 6.37
N TYR A 408 10.80 -7.45 5.99
CA TYR A 408 11.91 -8.36 6.28
C TYR A 408 12.19 -9.21 5.04
N GLY A 409 13.30 -9.91 5.06
CA GLY A 409 13.70 -10.84 4.00
C GLY A 409 14.94 -11.60 4.42
N PHE A 410 15.56 -12.29 3.48
CA PHE A 410 16.76 -13.08 3.75
C PHE A 410 17.74 -12.91 2.57
N PRO A 411 18.30 -11.70 2.39
CA PRO A 411 19.27 -11.46 1.34
C PRO A 411 20.51 -12.31 1.56
N ASN A 412 21.15 -12.78 0.47
CA ASN A 412 22.50 -13.29 0.59
C ASN A 412 23.48 -12.16 0.95
N GLU A 413 24.67 -12.53 1.43
CA GLU A 413 25.68 -11.58 1.92
C GLU A 413 26.04 -10.49 0.89
N ARG A 414 26.09 -10.85 -0.40
CA ARG A 414 26.36 -9.87 -1.48
C ARG A 414 25.22 -8.85 -1.60
N ALA A 415 23.97 -9.30 -1.59
CA ALA A 415 22.81 -8.42 -1.68
C ALA A 415 22.73 -7.49 -0.47
N MET A 416 23.01 -8.02 0.72
CA MET A 416 23.07 -7.25 1.97
C MET A 416 24.10 -6.11 1.87
N ARG A 417 25.35 -6.44 1.53
CA ARG A 417 26.45 -5.45 1.39
C ARG A 417 26.15 -4.35 0.37
N VAL A 418 25.54 -4.71 -0.77
CA VAL A 418 25.17 -3.73 -1.81
C VAL A 418 24.09 -2.77 -1.29
N ALA A 419 23.08 -3.28 -0.59
CA ALA A 419 21.99 -2.47 -0.08
C ALA A 419 22.40 -1.53 1.06
N GLU A 420 23.26 -1.98 1.98
CA GLU A 420 23.83 -1.13 3.04
C GLU A 420 24.65 0.02 2.44
N ARG A 421 25.48 -0.27 1.44
CA ARG A 421 26.24 0.76 0.71
C ARG A 421 25.34 1.78 0.02
N LEU A 422 24.18 1.34 -0.47
CA LEU A 422 23.17 2.20 -1.09
C LEU A 422 22.24 2.88 -0.07
N ARG A 423 22.35 2.52 1.22
CA ARG A 423 21.49 2.92 2.34
C ARG A 423 20.02 2.57 2.13
N LEU A 424 19.75 1.40 1.55
CA LEU A 424 18.39 0.92 1.31
C LEU A 424 17.82 0.20 2.53
N TYR A 425 18.62 -0.63 3.19
CA TYR A 425 18.26 -1.37 4.39
C TYR A 425 19.53 -1.72 5.17
N THR A 426 19.37 -2.02 6.46
CA THR A 426 20.46 -2.40 7.38
C THR A 426 20.14 -3.71 8.09
N ASN A 427 21.17 -4.41 8.58
CA ASN A 427 20.97 -5.62 9.39
C ASN A 427 20.35 -5.26 10.75
N VAL A 428 19.33 -6.01 11.16
CA VAL A 428 18.67 -5.91 12.48
C VAL A 428 18.67 -7.23 13.25
N GLY A 429 19.28 -8.29 12.74
CA GLY A 429 19.43 -9.55 13.45
C GLY A 429 19.80 -10.68 12.51
N ASP A 430 20.17 -11.84 13.05
CA ASP A 430 20.69 -12.94 12.25
C ASP A 430 19.91 -14.23 12.54
N MET A 431 19.85 -15.14 11.57
CA MET A 431 19.31 -16.49 11.76
C MET A 431 20.40 -17.41 12.32
N SER A 432 19.99 -18.36 13.14
CA SER A 432 20.83 -19.46 13.62
C SER A 432 20.15 -20.80 13.37
N GLU A 433 20.94 -21.84 13.12
CA GLU A 433 20.44 -23.21 13.00
C GLU A 433 20.67 -23.98 14.30
N PHE A 434 19.68 -24.75 14.72
CA PHE A 434 19.78 -25.67 15.83
C PHE A 434 19.56 -27.09 15.34
N GLU A 435 20.42 -28.02 15.75
CA GLU A 435 20.34 -29.43 15.38
C GLU A 435 20.25 -30.34 16.62
N TRP A 436 19.44 -31.39 16.50
CA TRP A 436 19.29 -32.43 17.51
C TRP A 436 19.35 -33.83 16.88
N PRO A 437 19.93 -34.82 17.57
CA PRO A 437 19.79 -36.21 17.16
C PRO A 437 18.36 -36.69 17.38
N ALA A 438 17.86 -37.53 16.47
CA ALA A 438 16.55 -38.16 16.60
C ALA A 438 16.47 -39.02 17.87
N LEU A 439 15.29 -39.06 18.50
CA LEU A 439 15.03 -39.87 19.69
C LEU A 439 14.36 -41.20 19.31
N LYS A 440 14.29 -42.16 20.24
CA LYS A 440 13.47 -43.36 20.05
C LYS A 440 12.01 -42.96 19.76
N GLY A 441 11.38 -43.57 18.76
CA GLY A 441 10.00 -43.25 18.34
C GLY A 441 8.89 -43.62 19.35
N THR A 442 9.24 -44.27 20.46
CA THR A 442 8.27 -44.79 21.45
C THR A 442 7.29 -43.72 21.95
N PRO A 443 5.97 -44.00 21.98
CA PRO A 443 4.95 -43.10 22.54
C PRO A 443 5.29 -42.61 23.95
N ARG A 444 4.97 -41.35 24.25
CA ARG A 444 4.99 -40.83 25.63
C ARG A 444 3.60 -40.96 26.24
N TRP A 445 3.53 -41.50 27.46
CA TRP A 445 2.28 -41.79 28.15
C TRP A 445 1.47 -40.54 28.56
N LEU A 446 2.11 -39.38 28.70
CA LEU A 446 1.48 -38.11 29.08
C LEU A 446 0.81 -37.37 27.91
N THR A 447 1.18 -37.70 26.66
CA THR A 447 0.85 -36.88 25.49
C THR A 447 0.28 -37.73 24.35
N ARG A 448 -0.72 -37.21 23.65
CA ARG A 448 -1.25 -37.75 22.41
C ARG A 448 -0.89 -36.81 21.27
N LEU A 449 -0.50 -37.39 20.14
CA LEU A 449 -0.28 -36.66 18.90
C LEU A 449 -1.52 -36.81 18.03
N GLN A 450 -2.01 -35.71 17.48
CA GLN A 450 -3.09 -35.71 16.51
C GLN A 450 -2.58 -35.04 15.22
N ALA A 451 -2.62 -35.76 14.11
CA ALA A 451 -2.32 -35.21 12.80
C ALA A 451 -3.40 -34.19 12.39
N VAL A 452 -2.96 -33.10 11.77
CA VAL A 452 -3.81 -32.07 11.21
C VAL A 452 -3.54 -32.00 9.72
N ASP A 453 -4.59 -32.11 8.91
CA ASP A 453 -4.52 -32.15 7.45
C ASP A 453 -5.78 -31.51 6.83
N SER A 454 -5.85 -31.50 5.51
CA SER A 454 -6.95 -30.89 4.77
C SER A 454 -8.33 -31.48 5.08
N SER A 455 -8.42 -32.69 5.64
CA SER A 455 -9.69 -33.33 5.99
C SER A 455 -10.26 -32.86 7.33
N ASN A 456 -9.41 -32.34 8.24
CA ASN A 456 -9.81 -32.00 9.61
C ASN A 456 -9.45 -30.58 10.07
N ILE A 457 -8.69 -29.81 9.28
CA ILE A 457 -8.26 -28.45 9.64
C ILE A 457 -9.43 -27.49 9.89
N GLU A 458 -10.56 -27.73 9.21
CA GLU A 458 -11.79 -26.94 9.35
C GLU A 458 -12.69 -27.39 10.52
N GLU A 459 -12.36 -28.50 11.19
CA GLU A 459 -13.13 -28.92 12.36
C GLU A 459 -13.02 -27.86 13.46
N ALA A 460 -14.16 -27.39 13.99
CA ALA A 460 -14.20 -26.31 14.99
C ALA A 460 -13.26 -26.56 16.17
N ARG A 461 -13.16 -27.80 16.66
CA ARG A 461 -12.26 -28.18 17.76
C ARG A 461 -10.77 -28.00 17.44
N ILE A 462 -10.37 -28.11 16.17
CA ILE A 462 -8.98 -27.95 15.70
C ILE A 462 -8.69 -26.49 15.47
N VAL A 463 -9.60 -25.77 14.82
CA VAL A 463 -9.54 -24.31 14.67
C VAL A 463 -9.34 -23.64 16.04
N THR A 464 -10.22 -23.93 17.01
CA THR A 464 -10.10 -23.39 18.37
C THR A 464 -8.78 -23.79 19.04
N ALA A 465 -8.34 -25.04 18.89
CA ALA A 465 -7.09 -25.50 19.48
C ALA A 465 -5.86 -24.75 18.94
N ILE A 466 -5.83 -24.49 17.63
CA ILE A 466 -4.75 -23.75 16.98
C ILE A 466 -4.75 -22.29 17.44
N ASP A 467 -5.91 -21.64 17.40
CA ASP A 467 -6.04 -20.24 17.77
C ASP A 467 -5.71 -20.00 19.26
N GLU A 468 -6.09 -20.92 20.15
CA GLU A 468 -5.69 -20.87 21.57
C GLU A 468 -4.17 -21.01 21.76
N CYS A 469 -3.51 -21.85 20.96
CA CYS A 469 -2.06 -21.99 21.00
C CYS A 469 -1.38 -20.72 20.49
N TRP A 470 -1.90 -20.16 19.40
CA TRP A 470 -1.43 -18.90 18.82
C TRP A 470 -1.60 -17.72 19.78
N GLN A 471 -2.77 -17.55 20.39
CA GLN A 471 -3.03 -16.47 21.34
C GLN A 471 -2.05 -16.47 22.52
N LYS A 472 -1.76 -17.65 23.09
CA LYS A 472 -0.79 -17.77 24.19
C LYS A 472 0.64 -17.50 23.73
N MET A 473 1.00 -17.93 22.52
CA MET A 473 2.30 -17.62 21.92
C MET A 473 2.45 -16.12 21.66
N ALA A 474 1.40 -15.48 21.14
CA ALA A 474 1.37 -14.05 20.88
C ALA A 474 1.55 -13.23 22.15
N GLU A 475 0.93 -13.65 23.27
CA GLU A 475 1.14 -13.01 24.58
C GLU A 475 2.59 -13.12 25.06
N ASP A 476 3.20 -14.30 24.95
CA ASP A 476 4.62 -14.50 25.29
C ASP A 476 5.56 -13.67 24.38
N LEU A 477 5.09 -13.27 23.19
CA LEU A 477 5.84 -12.51 22.18
C LEU A 477 5.39 -11.04 22.04
N ARG A 478 4.69 -10.48 23.04
CA ARG A 478 4.17 -9.10 22.98
C ARG A 478 5.25 -8.02 22.80
N GLU A 479 6.50 -8.31 23.17
CA GLU A 479 7.66 -7.41 23.02
C GLU A 479 8.49 -7.69 21.75
N ALA A 480 7.97 -8.53 20.84
CA ALA A 480 8.62 -8.97 19.62
C ALA A 480 7.81 -8.58 18.37
N LEU A 481 8.43 -8.78 17.21
CA LEU A 481 7.74 -8.79 15.92
C LEU A 481 7.52 -10.25 15.52
N VAL A 482 6.28 -10.63 15.26
CA VAL A 482 5.93 -12.03 14.97
C VAL A 482 4.86 -12.10 13.90
N GLY A 483 5.07 -12.93 12.87
CA GLY A 483 4.03 -13.28 11.91
C GLY A 483 2.83 -13.95 12.56
N VAL A 484 1.62 -13.59 12.14
CA VAL A 484 0.39 -14.24 12.61
C VAL A 484 0.41 -15.73 12.25
N ARG A 485 0.25 -16.60 13.24
CA ARG A 485 0.26 -18.07 13.09
C ARG A 485 -1.09 -18.71 13.48
N ASP A 486 -2.18 -18.06 13.09
CA ASP A 486 -3.54 -18.57 13.30
C ASP A 486 -3.86 -19.76 12.37
N TRP A 487 -5.06 -20.32 12.52
CA TRP A 487 -5.49 -21.44 11.68
C TRP A 487 -5.48 -21.11 10.18
N ARG A 488 -5.84 -19.88 9.80
CA ARG A 488 -5.89 -19.44 8.40
C ARG A 488 -4.51 -19.43 7.78
N TYR A 489 -3.54 -18.87 8.50
CA TYR A 489 -2.14 -18.87 8.09
C TYR A 489 -1.62 -20.29 7.90
N LEU A 490 -1.84 -21.19 8.86
CA LEU A 490 -1.32 -22.55 8.82
C LEU A 490 -1.90 -23.36 7.64
N ARG A 491 -3.21 -23.24 7.40
CA ARG A 491 -3.87 -23.85 6.25
C ARG A 491 -3.22 -23.37 4.95
N TYR A 492 -3.21 -22.06 4.72
CA TYR A 492 -2.69 -21.48 3.49
C TYR A 492 -1.19 -21.74 3.28
N ARG A 493 -0.36 -21.55 4.32
CA ARG A 493 1.10 -21.62 4.23
C ARG A 493 1.60 -23.04 3.99
N TYR A 494 0.99 -24.02 4.66
CA TYR A 494 1.51 -25.39 4.74
C TYR A 494 0.59 -26.43 4.10
N LEU A 495 -0.73 -26.37 4.26
CA LEU A 495 -1.63 -27.38 3.66
C LEU A 495 -1.96 -27.08 2.20
N ASP A 496 -2.14 -25.81 1.85
CA ASP A 496 -2.45 -25.37 0.47
C ASP A 496 -1.18 -25.15 -0.38
N HIS A 497 0.00 -25.51 0.15
CA HIS A 497 1.26 -25.35 -0.58
C HIS A 497 1.30 -26.30 -1.79
N PRO A 498 1.58 -25.81 -3.02
CA PRO A 498 1.40 -26.61 -4.23
C PRO A 498 2.43 -27.75 -4.39
N HIS A 499 3.66 -27.54 -3.92
CA HIS A 499 4.77 -28.49 -4.16
C HIS A 499 5.27 -29.23 -2.92
N GLN A 500 5.23 -28.59 -1.75
CA GLN A 500 5.77 -29.12 -0.51
C GLN A 500 4.65 -29.77 0.31
N ARG A 501 4.95 -30.93 0.92
CA ARG A 501 4.04 -31.60 1.84
C ARG A 501 4.60 -31.53 3.25
N TYR A 502 3.86 -30.87 4.13
CA TYR A 502 4.25 -30.70 5.52
C TYR A 502 3.46 -31.65 6.43
N GLN A 503 4.12 -32.18 7.46
CA GLN A 503 3.46 -32.89 8.55
C GLN A 503 3.10 -31.89 9.65
N ILE A 504 1.80 -31.69 9.90
CA ILE A 504 1.30 -30.84 10.98
C ILE A 504 0.76 -31.73 12.11
N VAL A 505 1.25 -31.51 13.34
CA VAL A 505 0.87 -32.33 14.51
C VAL A 505 0.50 -31.44 15.69
N LEU A 506 -0.70 -31.65 16.21
CA LEU A 506 -1.17 -31.09 17.46
C LEU A 506 -0.79 -31.98 18.64
N ILE A 507 -0.13 -31.41 19.65
CA ILE A 507 0.29 -32.11 20.86
C ILE A 507 -0.73 -31.84 21.97
N ILE A 508 -1.30 -32.92 22.50
CA ILE A 508 -2.40 -32.87 23.46
C ILE A 508 -1.98 -33.62 24.72
N ASN A 509 -2.19 -33.03 25.89
CA ASN A 509 -2.05 -33.76 27.16
C ASN A 509 -3.20 -34.78 27.28
N ARG A 510 -2.87 -36.04 27.57
CA ARG A 510 -3.84 -37.14 27.63
C ARG A 510 -4.80 -37.05 28.81
N PHE A 511 -4.42 -36.38 29.89
CA PHE A 511 -5.18 -36.36 31.15
C PHE A 511 -6.18 -35.23 31.22
N ASP A 512 -5.75 -33.99 30.93
CA ASP A 512 -6.61 -32.80 31.00
C ASP A 512 -7.09 -32.33 29.61
N GLY A 513 -6.68 -33.02 28.54
CA GLY A 513 -7.03 -32.67 27.17
C GLY A 513 -6.41 -31.36 26.69
N LYS A 514 -5.56 -30.68 27.48
CA LYS A 514 -5.01 -29.37 27.12
C LYS A 514 -4.11 -29.46 25.91
N LYS A 515 -4.24 -28.47 25.03
CA LYS A 515 -3.43 -28.34 23.82
C LYS A 515 -2.12 -27.66 24.22
N ARG A 516 -1.01 -28.35 23.96
CA ARG A 516 0.33 -27.90 24.37
C ARG A 516 1.02 -27.11 23.28
N GLY A 517 0.69 -27.39 22.03
CA GLY A 517 1.22 -26.67 20.88
C GLY A 517 1.07 -27.46 19.59
N LEU A 518 1.32 -26.77 18.49
CA LEU A 518 1.35 -27.30 17.14
C LEU A 518 2.79 -27.34 16.63
N LEU A 519 3.13 -28.39 15.90
CA LEU A 519 4.42 -28.58 15.26
C LEU A 519 4.21 -28.76 13.76
N VAL A 520 4.95 -28.00 12.95
CA VAL A 520 4.97 -28.14 11.49
C VAL A 520 6.34 -28.66 11.08
N MET A 521 6.40 -29.81 10.41
CA MET A 521 7.64 -30.44 9.99
C MET A 521 7.68 -30.71 8.49
N ARG A 522 8.88 -30.65 7.91
CA ARG A 522 9.19 -31.25 6.62
C ARG A 522 10.18 -32.38 6.83
N HIS A 523 9.96 -33.50 6.16
CA HIS A 523 10.83 -34.66 6.23
C HIS A 523 11.56 -34.83 4.90
N ASP A 524 12.88 -34.79 4.95
CA ASP A 524 13.75 -35.14 3.84
C ASP A 524 14.32 -36.56 4.07
N SER A 525 15.18 -37.08 3.18
CA SER A 525 15.67 -38.46 3.27
C SER A 525 16.49 -38.77 4.53
N GLU A 526 17.27 -37.80 5.03
CA GLU A 526 18.19 -38.00 6.16
C GLU A 526 17.81 -37.21 7.42
N SER A 527 17.06 -36.11 7.25
CA SER A 527 16.78 -35.13 8.30
C SER A 527 15.35 -34.62 8.25
N SER A 528 14.82 -34.22 9.41
CA SER A 528 13.56 -33.50 9.48
C SER A 528 13.79 -32.04 9.89
N GLU A 529 13.18 -31.11 9.17
CA GLU A 529 13.20 -29.68 9.50
C GLU A 529 11.92 -29.29 10.23
N ILE A 530 12.05 -28.56 11.33
CA ILE A 530 10.94 -27.88 11.97
C ILE A 530 10.73 -26.58 11.20
N MET A 531 9.62 -26.50 10.48
CA MET A 531 9.25 -25.32 9.70
C MET A 531 8.64 -24.25 10.61
N ASP A 532 7.81 -24.67 11.58
CA ASP A 532 7.14 -23.76 12.50
C ASP A 532 6.74 -24.44 13.81
N LEU A 533 6.52 -23.62 14.82
CA LEU A 533 6.02 -23.99 16.15
C LEU A 533 4.96 -22.98 16.56
N VAL A 534 3.77 -23.46 16.94
CA VAL A 534 2.71 -22.59 17.49
C VAL A 534 2.38 -23.04 18.90
N ALA A 535 2.99 -22.40 19.89
CA ALA A 535 2.86 -22.77 21.30
C ALA A 535 3.32 -21.63 22.23
N PRO A 536 2.86 -21.59 23.48
CA PRO A 536 3.53 -20.81 24.53
C PRO A 536 5.03 -21.16 24.57
N LEU A 537 5.91 -20.19 24.79
CA LEU A 537 7.36 -20.40 24.72
C LEU A 537 7.86 -21.45 25.73
N ARG A 538 7.20 -21.53 26.89
CA ARG A 538 7.48 -22.57 27.91
C ARG A 538 7.24 -24.01 27.43
N GLU A 539 6.49 -24.21 26.35
CA GLU A 539 6.15 -25.52 25.79
C GLU A 539 7.15 -25.98 24.72
N ILE A 540 8.02 -25.10 24.22
CA ILE A 540 9.01 -25.42 23.18
C ILE A 540 9.83 -26.68 23.50
N PRO A 541 10.36 -26.88 24.74
CA PRO A 541 11.09 -28.11 25.07
C PRO A 541 10.29 -29.39 24.81
N LEU A 542 8.98 -29.38 25.08
CA LEU A 542 8.11 -30.52 24.80
C LEU A 542 7.93 -30.73 23.29
N LEU A 543 7.73 -29.66 22.53
CA LEU A 543 7.61 -29.71 21.07
C LEU A 543 8.87 -30.27 20.41
N ILE A 544 10.06 -29.84 20.83
CA ILE A 544 11.35 -30.36 20.34
C ILE A 544 11.49 -31.85 20.63
N VAL A 545 11.10 -32.32 21.82
CA VAL A 545 11.09 -33.76 22.13
C VAL A 545 10.19 -34.53 21.15
N HIS A 546 9.02 -33.99 20.81
CA HIS A 546 8.13 -34.62 19.85
C HIS A 546 8.66 -34.58 18.42
N ALA A 547 9.26 -33.47 17.99
CA ALA A 547 9.90 -33.36 16.69
C ALA A 547 10.99 -34.43 16.51
N ARG A 548 11.86 -34.61 17.51
CA ARG A 548 12.91 -35.64 17.51
C ARG A 548 12.38 -37.07 17.43
N ARG A 549 11.22 -37.32 18.04
CA ARG A 549 10.54 -38.64 17.97
C ARG A 549 9.90 -38.86 16.60
N LEU A 550 9.21 -37.86 16.06
CA LEU A 550 8.57 -37.91 14.76
C LEU A 550 9.60 -38.09 13.64
N ALA A 551 10.76 -37.44 13.74
CA ALA A 551 11.85 -37.66 12.81
C ALA A 551 12.28 -39.13 12.76
N LYS A 552 12.43 -39.80 13.90
CA LYS A 552 12.78 -41.23 13.93
C LYS A 552 11.69 -42.11 13.33
N ILE A 553 10.41 -41.79 13.58
CA ILE A 553 9.26 -42.51 12.98
C ILE A 553 9.29 -42.38 11.45
N ASN A 554 9.67 -41.22 10.94
CA ASN A 554 9.83 -40.96 9.51
C ASN A 554 11.23 -41.36 8.97
N GLY A 555 12.00 -42.18 9.69
CA GLY A 555 13.30 -42.70 9.23
C GLY A 555 14.47 -41.72 9.28
N CYS A 556 14.28 -40.49 9.73
CA CYS A 556 15.34 -39.48 9.81
C CYS A 556 16.26 -39.71 11.02
N SER A 557 17.53 -39.33 10.86
CA SER A 557 18.58 -39.47 11.90
C SER A 557 18.70 -38.22 12.79
N LYS A 558 18.28 -37.06 12.27
CA LYS A 558 18.41 -35.76 12.94
C LYS A 558 17.21 -34.85 12.69
N VAL A 559 17.06 -33.86 13.55
CA VAL A 559 16.10 -32.76 13.44
C VAL A 559 16.85 -31.44 13.47
N PHE A 560 16.42 -30.48 12.67
CA PHE A 560 16.94 -29.12 12.78
C PHE A 560 15.84 -28.07 12.62
N CYS A 561 16.12 -26.85 13.06
CA CYS A 561 15.29 -25.68 12.78
C CYS A 561 16.18 -24.46 12.59
N ARG A 562 15.67 -23.46 11.87
CA ARG A 562 16.29 -22.14 11.80
C ARG A 562 15.40 -21.16 12.55
N ILE A 563 16.01 -20.31 13.36
CA ILE A 563 15.33 -19.31 14.19
C ILE A 563 16.22 -18.08 14.28
N THR A 564 15.63 -16.90 14.40
CA THR A 564 16.35 -15.67 14.75
C THR A 564 17.12 -15.82 16.07
N GLU A 565 18.35 -15.31 16.09
CA GLU A 565 19.33 -15.55 17.15
C GLU A 565 18.89 -15.06 18.52
N ASN A 566 18.13 -13.97 18.59
CA ASN A 566 17.58 -13.41 19.82
C ASN A 566 16.66 -14.41 20.57
N PHE A 567 16.15 -15.44 19.90
CA PHE A 567 15.34 -16.51 20.51
C PHE A 567 16.11 -17.83 20.71
N ALA A 568 17.42 -17.85 20.47
CA ALA A 568 18.31 -18.99 20.74
C ALA A 568 18.13 -19.62 22.14
N PRO A 569 17.95 -18.86 23.25
CA PRO A 569 17.81 -19.45 24.58
C PRO A 569 16.66 -20.47 24.70
N CYS A 570 15.56 -20.26 23.97
CA CYS A 570 14.42 -21.19 23.94
C CYS A 570 14.79 -22.58 23.38
N PHE A 571 15.83 -22.66 22.55
CA PHE A 571 16.26 -23.88 21.88
C PHE A 571 17.52 -24.50 22.50
N ILE A 572 18.45 -23.68 23.01
CA ILE A 572 19.65 -24.15 23.72
C ILE A 572 19.28 -25.04 24.91
N THR A 573 18.27 -24.65 25.68
CA THR A 573 17.80 -25.39 26.86
C THR A 573 17.27 -26.79 26.55
N THR A 574 17.04 -27.11 25.27
CA THR A 574 16.55 -28.42 24.80
C THR A 574 17.68 -29.38 24.38
N GLY A 575 18.94 -28.95 24.53
CA GLY A 575 20.13 -29.71 24.13
C GLY A 575 20.44 -29.65 22.63
N GLY A 576 20.03 -28.56 21.97
CA GLY A 576 20.32 -28.33 20.55
C GLY A 576 21.73 -27.83 20.32
N ILE A 577 22.40 -28.37 19.30
CA ILE A 577 23.71 -27.89 18.87
C ILE A 577 23.48 -26.70 17.94
N ARG A 578 23.96 -25.52 18.35
CA ARG A 578 23.86 -24.30 17.56
C ARG A 578 24.90 -24.31 16.44
N LYS A 579 24.50 -23.86 15.25
CA LYS A 579 25.34 -23.55 14.10
C LYS A 579 25.04 -22.13 13.63
N GLU A 580 26.08 -21.35 13.40
CA GLU A 580 25.94 -20.02 12.80
C GLU A 580 25.49 -20.14 11.35
N LEU A 581 24.61 -19.24 10.92
CA LEU A 581 24.18 -19.12 9.53
C LEU A 581 24.51 -17.70 9.05
N GLU A 582 25.04 -17.60 7.84
CA GLU A 582 25.25 -16.32 7.15
C GLU A 582 23.92 -15.83 6.53
N MET A 583 22.92 -15.59 7.37
CA MET A 583 21.58 -15.16 6.94
C MET A 583 21.09 -14.03 7.84
N ALA A 584 21.40 -12.81 7.41
CA ALA A 584 20.97 -11.57 8.05
C ALA A 584 19.49 -11.27 7.79
N ILE A 585 18.87 -10.55 8.73
CA ILE A 585 17.51 -10.04 8.68
C ILE A 585 17.58 -8.53 8.44
N PRO A 586 17.17 -8.03 7.26
CA PRO A 586 17.22 -6.63 6.94
C PRO A 586 16.00 -5.88 7.48
N ALA A 587 16.19 -4.60 7.81
CA ALA A 587 15.12 -3.63 8.00
C ALA A 587 15.25 -2.46 7.01
N PRO A 588 14.15 -1.97 6.42
CA PRO A 588 14.16 -0.80 5.55
C PRO A 588 14.64 0.44 6.31
N ILE A 589 15.54 1.22 5.69
CA ILE A 589 15.99 2.52 6.22
C ILE A 589 15.87 3.65 5.19
N TRP A 590 15.34 3.36 3.99
CA TRP A 590 15.21 4.32 2.92
C TRP A 590 13.93 5.15 3.05
N SER A 591 12.83 4.51 3.43
CA SER A 591 11.53 5.13 3.67
C SER A 591 11.32 5.47 5.14
N ASP A 592 10.25 6.21 5.44
CA ASP A 592 9.77 6.52 6.80
C ASP A 592 9.17 5.29 7.51
N ALA A 593 9.91 4.18 7.56
CA ALA A 593 9.56 2.98 8.32
C ALA A 593 10.04 3.10 9.78
N PRO A 594 9.54 2.24 10.69
CA PRO A 594 10.06 2.21 12.05
C PRO A 594 11.59 2.06 12.06
N ALA A 595 12.24 2.85 12.92
CA ALA A 595 13.70 2.92 13.00
C ALA A 595 14.33 1.54 13.24
N ALA A 596 15.49 1.29 12.61
CA ALA A 596 16.15 -0.02 12.66
C ALA A 596 16.48 -0.45 14.10
N GLU A 597 16.79 0.51 14.98
CA GLU A 597 17.07 0.29 16.41
C GLU A 597 15.86 -0.30 17.15
N MET A 598 14.65 0.07 16.73
CA MET A 598 13.42 -0.49 17.29
C MET A 598 13.23 -1.95 16.88
N LEU A 599 13.71 -2.33 15.69
CA LEU A 599 13.55 -3.67 15.11
C LEU A 599 14.69 -4.62 15.49
N HIS A 600 15.81 -4.06 15.98
CA HIS A 600 17.02 -4.78 16.30
C HIS A 600 16.77 -5.91 17.31
N ASN A 601 17.03 -7.15 16.89
CA ASN A 601 16.86 -8.36 17.69
C ASN A 601 15.44 -8.52 18.26
N ARG A 602 14.41 -8.11 17.49
CA ARG A 602 12.99 -8.24 17.88
C ARG A 602 12.18 -9.23 17.06
N TRP A 603 12.65 -9.64 15.88
CA TRP A 603 11.90 -10.56 15.02
C TRP A 603 11.92 -12.00 15.53
N TRP A 604 10.74 -12.64 15.59
CA TRP A 604 10.57 -14.09 15.63
C TRP A 604 10.32 -14.59 14.21
N LEU A 605 11.35 -15.18 13.59
CA LEU A 605 11.27 -15.79 12.26
C LEU A 605 11.84 -17.21 12.31
N MET A 606 11.13 -18.17 11.72
CA MET A 606 11.53 -19.58 11.63
C MET A 606 11.78 -20.00 10.18
N SER A 607 12.24 -21.24 9.96
CA SER A 607 12.41 -21.82 8.62
C SER A 607 11.21 -21.63 7.69
N GLY A 608 9.99 -21.71 8.21
CA GLY A 608 8.73 -21.52 7.47
C GLY A 608 8.46 -20.09 6.99
N ASP A 609 9.17 -19.10 7.54
CA ASP A 609 9.11 -17.71 7.07
C ASP A 609 9.98 -17.47 5.83
N THR A 610 10.72 -18.48 5.36
CA THR A 610 11.57 -18.43 4.15
C THR A 610 10.93 -19.15 2.95
N ASP A 611 11.30 -18.76 1.72
CA ASP A 611 10.77 -19.35 0.46
C ASP A 611 11.86 -19.88 -0.50
N PHE A 612 13.10 -20.11 -0.02
CA PHE A 612 14.27 -20.43 -0.88
C PHE A 612 14.35 -21.89 -1.38
N ARG A 613 13.27 -22.66 -1.41
CA ARG A 613 13.36 -24.11 -1.66
C ARG A 613 12.28 -24.67 -2.56
#